data_AF-A0A958XDP4-F1
#
_entry.id   AF-A0A958XDP4-F1
#
_cell.length_a   1.000
_cell.length_b   1.000
_cell.length_c   1.000
_cell.angle_alpha   90.00
_cell.angle_beta   90.00
_cell.angle_gamma   90.00
#
_symmetry.space_group_name_H-M   'P 1'
#
loop_
_entity.id
_entity.type
_entity.pdbx_description
1 polymer ?
#
loop_
_entity_poly.entity_id
_entity_poly.type
_entity_poly.pdbx_seq_one_letter_code
_entity_poly.pdbx_strand_id
1 'polypeptide(L)'
;VIGQFAQAIIYEKIENNRFVIRTDKPDVEVSWQVTGIRKDPWAEANRTVVEPEKSPGEKGLYVNPEIYDQPNTMRIQFKKTNHQ
;
A
#
# COMPACT_ATOMS: atom_id res chain seq x y z
N VAL A 1 -31.03 10.11 -3.25
CA VAL A 1 -30.28 8.92 -3.69
C VAL A 1 -28.85 9.36 -3.91
N ILE A 2 -27.93 8.95 -3.04
CA ILE A 2 -26.52 8.81 -3.43
C ILE A 2 -26.50 7.69 -4.47
N GLY A 3 -25.89 7.91 -5.64
CA GLY A 3 -25.78 6.87 -6.67
C GLY A 3 -26.87 6.90 -7.73
N GLN A 4 -26.85 7.92 -8.60
CA GLN A 4 -27.34 7.72 -9.96
C GLN A 4 -26.25 7.01 -10.76
N PHE A 5 -26.58 5.90 -11.43
CA PHE A 5 -25.64 5.28 -12.35
C PHE A 5 -25.31 6.25 -13.48
N ALA A 6 -24.02 6.50 -13.70
CA ALA A 6 -23.49 7.33 -14.77
C ALA A 6 -22.31 6.60 -15.41
N GLN A 7 -22.15 6.74 -16.73
CA GLN A 7 -20.94 6.29 -17.40
C GLN A 7 -19.83 7.30 -17.13
N ALA A 8 -18.64 6.80 -16.81
CA ALA A 8 -17.47 7.63 -16.57
C ALA A 8 -16.30 7.18 -17.46
N ILE A 9 -15.53 8.14 -17.97
CA ILE A 9 -14.31 7.89 -18.72
C ILE A 9 -13.16 8.73 -18.16
N ILE A 10 -11.94 8.26 -18.39
CA ILE A 10 -10.74 9.10 -18.32
C ILE A 10 -10.69 9.88 -19.64
N TYR A 11 -11.17 11.13 -19.61
CA TYR A 11 -11.21 12.00 -20.78
C TYR A 11 -9.80 12.49 -21.15
N GLU A 12 -9.01 12.84 -20.14
CA GLU A 12 -7.60 13.16 -20.28
C GLU A 12 -6.80 12.27 -19.35
N LYS A 13 -5.80 11.58 -19.90
CA LYS A 13 -4.86 10.76 -19.11
C LYS A 13 -4.01 11.66 -18.21
N ILE A 14 -3.39 11.04 -17.21
CA ILE A 14 -2.49 11.76 -16.31
C ILE A 14 -1.33 12.37 -17.10
N GLU A 15 -1.23 13.69 -17.04
CA GLU A 15 -0.10 14.48 -17.53
C GLU A 15 0.09 15.67 -16.58
N ASN A 16 1.35 15.98 -16.23
CA ASN A 16 1.66 17.09 -15.31
C ASN A 16 0.84 17.07 -13.99
N ASN A 17 0.69 15.87 -13.42
CA ASN A 17 -0.08 15.61 -12.19
C ASN A 17 -1.56 15.99 -12.26
N ARG A 18 -2.15 16.04 -13.45
CA ARG A 18 -3.57 16.30 -13.67
C ARG A 18 -4.17 15.26 -14.60
N PHE A 19 -5.44 14.95 -14.39
CA PHE A 19 -6.25 14.11 -15.27
C PHE A 19 -7.70 14.56 -15.18
N VAL A 20 -8.51 14.17 -16.17
CA VAL A 20 -9.92 14.58 -16.23
C VAL A 20 -10.80 13.34 -16.29
N ILE A 21 -11.71 13.23 -15.33
CA ILE A 21 -12.83 12.29 -15.39
C ILE A 21 -14.02 13.05 -15.96
N ARG A 22 -14.72 12.44 -16.93
CA ARG A 22 -15.98 12.96 -17.46
C ARG A 22 -17.09 11.95 -17.25
N THR A 23 -18.23 12.42 -16.79
CA THR A 23 -19.47 11.65 -16.65
C THR A 23 -20.49 12.04 -17.72
N ASP A 24 -21.40 11.13 -18.08
CA ASP A 24 -22.50 11.41 -19.02
C ASP A 24 -23.68 12.17 -18.38
N LYS A 25 -23.62 12.41 -17.06
CA LYS A 25 -24.66 13.10 -16.28
C LYS A 25 -24.05 14.17 -15.36
N PRO A 26 -24.77 15.27 -15.11
CA PRO A 26 -24.33 16.31 -14.17
C PRO A 26 -24.43 15.83 -12.71
N ASP A 27 -23.76 16.54 -11.81
CA ASP A 27 -23.83 16.35 -10.35
C ASP A 27 -23.50 14.93 -9.85
N VAL A 28 -22.65 14.20 -10.59
CA VAL A 28 -22.16 12.87 -10.22
C VAL A 28 -20.93 13.00 -9.32
N GLU A 29 -21.00 12.42 -8.13
CA GLU A 29 -19.84 12.26 -7.26
C GLU A 29 -18.99 11.05 -7.70
N VAL A 30 -17.67 11.25 -7.81
CA VAL A 30 -16.72 10.20 -8.21
C VAL A 30 -15.66 10.03 -7.13
N SER A 31 -15.56 8.82 -6.58
CA SER A 31 -14.44 8.39 -5.75
C SER A 31 -13.41 7.68 -6.61
N TRP A 32 -12.14 8.07 -6.51
CA TRP A 32 -11.07 7.59 -7.39
C TRP A 32 -9.78 7.34 -6.61
N GLN A 33 -8.95 6.45 -7.14
CA GLN A 33 -7.61 6.17 -6.64
C GLN A 33 -6.64 6.12 -7.83
N VAL A 34 -5.52 6.82 -7.71
CA VAL A 34 -4.39 6.72 -8.65
C VAL A 34 -3.30 5.89 -7.99
N THR A 35 -2.84 4.85 -8.67
CA THR A 35 -1.66 4.07 -8.27
C THR A 35 -0.54 4.25 -9.28
N GLY A 36 0.70 4.18 -8.80
CA GLY A 36 1.89 4.28 -9.64
C GLY A 36 2.98 3.35 -9.16
N ILE A 37 3.79 2.85 -10.09
CA ILE A 37 5.02 2.14 -9.78
C ILE A 37 6.17 3.10 -10.05
N ARG A 38 7.07 3.26 -9.09
CA ARG A 38 8.26 4.08 -9.25
C ARG A 38 9.20 3.43 -10.27
N LYS A 39 9.61 4.18 -11.29
CA LYS A 39 10.43 3.72 -12.42
C LYS A 39 11.70 4.55 -12.56
N ASP A 40 12.61 4.39 -11.61
CA ASP A 40 13.97 4.94 -11.69
C ASP A 40 14.98 3.77 -11.67
N PRO A 41 16.22 3.95 -12.17
CA PRO A 41 17.19 2.86 -12.22
C PRO A 41 17.47 2.21 -10.86
N TRP A 42 17.42 2.97 -9.76
CA TRP A 42 17.62 2.43 -8.42
C TRP A 42 16.44 1.56 -7.99
N ALA A 43 15.20 2.00 -8.24
CA ALA A 43 13.99 1.24 -7.95
C ALA A 43 13.85 -0.03 -8.81
N GLU A 44 14.27 0.02 -10.08
CA GLU A 44 14.33 -1.17 -10.95
C GLU A 44 15.39 -2.17 -10.46
N ALA A 45 16.57 -1.70 -10.05
CA ALA A 45 17.62 -2.55 -9.51
C ALA A 45 17.32 -3.08 -8.08
N ASN A 46 16.55 -2.33 -7.28
CA ASN A 46 16.26 -2.62 -5.87
C ASN A 46 14.75 -2.71 -5.63
N ARG A 47 14.07 -3.54 -6.42
CA ARG A 47 12.61 -3.64 -6.36
C ARG A 47 12.16 -4.13 -4.98
N THR A 48 11.33 -3.35 -4.29
CA THR A 48 10.76 -3.74 -3.01
C THR A 48 9.90 -4.99 -3.17
N VAL A 49 10.23 -6.05 -2.43
CA VAL A 49 9.39 -7.24 -2.33
C VAL A 49 8.23 -6.91 -1.37
N VAL A 50 7.00 -6.95 -1.88
CA VAL A 50 5.80 -6.59 -1.08
C VAL A 50 5.65 -7.54 0.11
N GLU A 51 5.92 -8.82 -0.10
CA GLU A 51 5.86 -9.87 0.92
C GLU A 51 7.18 -10.66 0.91
N PRO A 52 8.21 -10.21 1.65
CA PRO A 52 9.43 -10.97 1.79
C PRO A 52 9.19 -12.17 2.71
N GLU A 53 9.79 -13.31 2.36
CA GLU A 53 9.79 -14.48 3.24
C GLU A 53 10.48 -14.11 4.56
N LYS A 54 9.80 -14.34 5.68
CA LYS A 54 10.39 -14.09 7.01
C LYS A 54 11.59 -14.99 7.20
N SER A 55 12.68 -14.45 7.75
CA SER A 55 13.81 -15.28 8.13
C SER A 55 13.36 -16.34 9.15
N PRO A 56 13.96 -17.55 9.17
CA PRO A 56 13.51 -18.63 10.04
C PRO A 56 13.39 -18.24 11.52
N GLY A 57 14.29 -17.37 12.01
CA GLY A 57 14.30 -16.88 13.40
C GLY A 57 13.24 -15.82 13.71
N GLU A 58 12.60 -15.24 12.69
CA GLU A 58 11.57 -14.19 12.83
C GLU A 58 10.14 -14.74 12.71
N LYS A 59 9.99 -16.00 12.29
CA LYS A 59 8.69 -16.67 12.20
C LYS A 59 8.08 -16.86 13.59
N GLY A 60 6.81 -16.53 13.72
CA GLY A 60 6.09 -16.56 15.00
C GLY A 60 6.38 -15.38 15.94
N LEU A 61 7.21 -14.41 15.52
CA LEU A 61 7.52 -13.20 16.29
C LEU A 61 6.88 -11.95 15.68
N TYR A 62 6.81 -10.90 16.50
CA TYR A 62 6.19 -9.61 16.15
C TYR A 62 7.25 -8.52 16.02
N VAL A 63 6.99 -7.56 15.13
CA VAL A 63 7.73 -6.29 15.09
C VAL A 63 7.32 -5.44 16.29
N ASN A 64 6.00 -5.34 16.55
CA ASN A 64 5.39 -4.61 17.65
C ASN A 64 4.39 -5.53 18.38
N PRO A 65 4.81 -6.27 19.43
CA PRO A 65 3.92 -7.17 20.18
C PRO A 65 2.72 -6.46 20.85
N GLU A 66 2.92 -5.24 21.34
CA GLU A 66 1.97 -4.46 22.14
C GLU A 66 0.66 -4.14 21.41
N ILE A 67 0.67 -3.97 20.09
CA ILE A 67 -0.54 -3.70 19.29
C ILE A 67 -1.40 -4.97 19.07
N TYR A 68 -0.89 -6.13 19.51
CA TYR A 68 -1.57 -7.43 19.47
C TYR A 68 -1.76 -8.02 20.88
N ASP A 69 -1.60 -7.21 21.93
CA ASP A 69 -1.65 -7.64 23.34
C ASP A 69 -0.68 -8.79 23.67
N GLN A 70 0.47 -8.83 22.98
CA GLN A 70 1.51 -9.86 23.18
C GLN A 70 2.65 -9.34 24.05
N PRO A 71 3.34 -10.21 24.81
CA PRO A 71 4.45 -9.80 25.67
C PRO A 71 5.68 -9.37 24.85
N ASN A 72 6.51 -8.49 25.42
CA ASN A 72 7.73 -7.99 24.78
C ASN A 72 8.74 -9.11 24.45
N THR A 73 8.64 -10.27 25.11
CA THR A 73 9.44 -11.47 24.82
C THR A 73 9.21 -12.02 23.41
N MET A 74 8.08 -11.69 22.78
CA MET A 74 7.72 -12.09 21.42
C MET A 74 8.21 -11.11 20.35
N ARG A 75 8.94 -10.05 20.73
CA ARG A 75 9.53 -9.08 19.78
C ARG A 75 10.70 -9.71 19.03
N ILE A 76 10.79 -9.48 17.72
CA ILE A 76 11.91 -9.95 16.87
C ILE A 76 13.28 -9.58 17.46
N GLN A 77 13.42 -8.37 18.00
CA GLN A 77 14.68 -7.89 18.59
C GLN A 77 14.99 -8.52 19.95
N PHE A 78 13.96 -8.92 20.73
CA PHE A 78 14.15 -9.49 22.06
C PHE A 78 14.89 -10.84 21.99
N LYS A 79 14.60 -11.67 20.98
CA LYS A 79 15.33 -12.93 20.74
C LYS A 79 16.75 -12.72 20.19
N LYS A 80 16.97 -11.70 19.36
CA LYS A 80 18.32 -11.41 18.80
C LYS A 80 19.34 -11.07 19.88
N THR A 81 18.91 -10.40 20.97
CA THR A 81 19.79 -10.04 22.10
C THR A 81 20.13 -11.21 23.02
N ASN A 82 19.30 -12.26 23.08
CA ASN A 82 19.50 -13.41 23.98
C ASN A 82 20.30 -14.57 23.35
N HIS A 83 20.92 -14.35 22.19
CA HIS A 83 21.75 -15.34 21.48
C HIS A 83 23.19 -14.84 21.25
N GLN A 84 23.68 -13.93 22.11
CA GLN A 84 25.12 -13.69 22.31
C GLN A 84 25.60 -14.38 23.58
#